data_AF-A0A4V2PVP5-F1
#
_entry.id   AF-A0A4V2PVP5-F1
#
_cell.length_a   1.000
_cell.length_b   1.000
_cell.length_c   1.000
_cell.angle_alpha   90.00
_cell.angle_beta   90.00
_cell.angle_gamma   90.00
#
_symmetry.space_group_name_H-M   'P 1'
#
loop_
_entity.id
_entity.type
_entity.pdbx_description
1 polymer ?
#
loop_
_entity_poly.entity_id
_entity_poly.type
_entity_poly.pdbx_seq_one_letter_code
_entity_poly.pdbx_strand_id
1 'polypeptide(L)'
;MSSLTVIDKRYLEKFLNMDGGYVLNYSDNSFGTFFHRQAVDIHGPKYQTYGTSKAKKLRAFWDTENDSVVGKVLSAMIDEYEVDCELNKKQIDKELLAKVRGIVARLSGKPQAAATPTQTANDFLNHEFTIPNIQKLPVEPLAIPIIESRLAEARIALRAKAHLSVIFLCGSVLEAVLLGAAQKAPAQFNRATASPKAKDGSVKPLHEWSLAQFIDVACEIDLLKPDVKKFSHGLRDFRNYIHPYAQMQSGFTPDEHTAKLCFQVLKAALASVAGERK
;
A
#
# COMPACT_ATOMS: atom_id res chain seq x y z
N MET A 1 10.63 5.47 25.29
CA MET A 1 9.98 4.82 24.14
C MET A 1 10.85 4.98 22.92
N SER A 2 11.04 3.90 22.17
CA SER A 2 11.82 3.92 20.94
C SER A 2 11.05 4.58 19.80
N SER A 3 11.76 5.06 18.78
CA SER A 3 11.26 5.60 17.53
C SER A 3 10.83 4.50 16.54
N LEU A 4 10.61 3.28 17.01
CA LEU A 4 10.07 2.18 16.21
C LEU A 4 8.64 2.51 15.76
N THR A 5 8.45 2.60 14.45
CA THR A 5 7.14 2.74 13.83
C THR A 5 6.37 1.42 13.88
N VAL A 6 5.06 1.47 13.65
CA VAL A 6 4.21 0.28 13.52
C VAL A 6 4.74 -0.65 12.42
N ILE A 7 5.29 -0.10 11.35
CA ILE A 7 5.87 -0.86 10.23
C ILE A 7 7.16 -1.57 10.67
N ASP A 8 8.04 -0.86 11.39
CA ASP A 8 9.28 -1.45 11.90
C ASP A 8 8.98 -2.63 12.82
N LYS A 9 8.01 -2.47 13.73
CA LYS A 9 7.56 -3.53 14.64
C LYS A 9 7.06 -4.76 13.87
N ARG A 10 6.35 -4.57 12.76
CA ARG A 10 5.85 -5.68 11.94
C ARG A 10 6.98 -6.48 11.26
N TYR A 11 8.00 -5.79 10.74
CA TYR A 11 9.18 -6.46 10.19
C TYR A 11 9.97 -7.20 11.28
N LEU A 12 10.13 -6.59 12.45
CA LEU A 12 10.77 -7.22 13.61
C LEU A 12 10.00 -8.44 14.08
N GLU A 13 8.68 -8.35 14.23
CA GLU A 13 7.84 -9.49 14.63
C GLU A 13 7.93 -10.65 13.65
N LYS A 14 7.91 -10.34 12.34
CA LYS A 14 8.05 -11.36 11.30
C LYS A 14 9.41 -12.05 11.38
N PHE A 15 10.49 -11.27 11.49
CA PHE A 15 11.86 -11.79 11.59
C PHE A 15 12.08 -12.61 12.87
N LEU A 16 11.56 -12.11 13.99
CA LEU A 16 11.67 -12.76 15.31
C LEU A 16 10.69 -13.93 15.48
N ASN A 17 9.95 -14.31 14.43
CA ASN A 17 8.98 -15.40 14.43
C ASN A 17 7.92 -15.29 15.54
N MET A 18 7.41 -14.06 15.77
CA MET A 18 6.47 -13.76 16.84
C MET A 18 5.01 -14.12 16.52
N ASP A 19 4.68 -14.34 15.24
CA ASP A 19 3.35 -14.69 14.77
C ASP A 19 2.85 -16.04 15.33
N GLY A 20 3.77 -16.99 15.57
CA GLY A 20 3.47 -18.32 16.12
C GLY A 20 3.48 -18.39 17.65
N GLY A 21 3.60 -17.26 18.36
CA GLY A 21 3.72 -17.22 19.82
C GLY A 21 5.13 -17.51 20.35
N TYR A 22 6.11 -17.64 19.46
CA TYR A 22 7.54 -17.79 19.79
C TYR A 22 8.27 -16.44 19.75
N VAL A 23 9.54 -16.45 20.17
CA VAL A 23 10.48 -15.36 19.89
C VAL A 23 11.78 -16.07 19.54
N LEU A 24 12.06 -16.16 18.24
CA LEU A 24 13.11 -17.02 17.68
C LEU A 24 13.07 -18.41 18.34
N ASN A 25 14.23 -18.92 18.75
CA ASN A 25 14.37 -20.23 19.41
C ASN A 25 14.50 -20.10 20.94
N TYR A 26 14.11 -18.97 21.53
CA TYR A 26 14.25 -18.76 22.98
C TYR A 26 13.17 -19.50 23.79
N SER A 27 13.61 -20.20 24.85
CA SER A 27 12.75 -20.55 25.98
C SER A 27 12.56 -19.32 26.88
N ASP A 28 11.61 -19.35 27.82
CA ASP A 28 11.43 -18.20 28.73
C ASP A 28 12.71 -17.95 29.55
N ASN A 29 13.38 -19.02 29.99
CA ASN A 29 14.64 -18.95 30.71
C ASN A 29 15.79 -18.40 29.84
N SER A 30 15.99 -18.90 28.61
CA SER A 30 17.07 -18.40 27.75
C SER A 30 16.83 -16.97 27.27
N PHE A 31 15.55 -16.58 27.13
CA PHE A 31 15.15 -15.19 26.86
C PHE A 31 15.53 -14.27 28.02
N GLY A 32 15.19 -14.64 29.26
CA GLY A 32 15.58 -13.89 30.46
C GLY A 32 17.10 -13.73 30.57
N THR A 33 17.84 -14.84 30.44
CA THR A 33 19.31 -14.84 30.46
C THR A 33 19.91 -13.95 29.37
N PHE A 34 19.37 -13.98 28.16
CA PHE A 34 19.81 -13.10 27.08
C PHE A 34 19.64 -11.61 27.45
N PHE A 35 18.46 -11.21 27.91
CA PHE A 35 18.22 -9.81 28.29
C PHE A 35 19.05 -9.37 29.49
N HIS A 36 19.30 -10.26 30.45
CA HIS A 36 20.18 -9.99 31.58
C HIS A 36 21.62 -9.66 31.14
N ARG A 37 22.16 -10.39 30.14
CA ARG A 37 23.47 -10.07 29.52
C ARG A 37 23.50 -8.67 28.90
N GLN A 38 22.35 -8.13 28.50
CA GLN A 38 22.20 -6.78 27.97
C GLN A 38 21.90 -5.73 29.05
N ALA A 39 21.97 -6.10 30.34
CA ALA A 39 21.61 -5.28 31.48
C ALA A 39 20.12 -4.85 31.51
N VAL A 40 19.23 -5.72 31.03
CA VAL A 40 17.77 -5.50 31.06
C VAL A 40 17.09 -6.65 31.80
N ASP A 41 16.29 -6.34 32.81
CA ASP A 41 15.42 -7.32 33.47
C ASP A 41 14.08 -7.43 32.73
N ILE A 42 14.05 -8.24 31.67
CA ILE A 42 12.86 -8.42 30.81
C ILE A 42 11.68 -9.10 31.51
N HIS A 43 11.91 -9.72 32.67
CA HIS A 43 10.87 -10.35 33.48
C HIS A 43 10.32 -9.43 34.56
N GLY A 44 11.00 -8.31 34.82
CA GLY A 44 10.55 -7.28 35.74
C GLY A 44 9.16 -6.73 35.39
N PRO A 45 8.45 -6.15 36.38
CA PRO A 45 7.07 -5.67 36.22
C PRO A 45 6.95 -4.59 35.13
N LYS A 46 8.04 -3.87 34.85
CA LYS A 46 8.15 -2.84 33.80
C LYS A 46 7.70 -3.31 32.42
N TYR A 47 7.87 -4.60 32.10
CA TYR A 47 7.57 -5.14 30.77
C TYR A 47 6.35 -6.07 30.76
N GLN A 48 5.53 -6.06 31.81
CA GLN A 48 4.35 -6.92 31.90
C GLN A 48 3.05 -6.25 31.45
N THR A 49 3.12 -5.03 30.88
CA THR A 49 1.96 -4.22 30.43
C THR A 49 0.98 -5.00 29.56
N TYR A 50 1.48 -5.86 28.66
CA TYR A 50 0.65 -6.64 27.74
C TYR A 50 0.44 -8.10 28.18
N GLY A 51 1.03 -8.48 29.32
CA GLY A 51 1.06 -9.83 29.88
C GLY A 51 2.48 -10.42 29.94
N THR A 52 2.57 -11.68 30.35
CA THR A 52 3.84 -12.31 30.78
C THR A 52 4.54 -13.16 29.72
N SER A 53 3.99 -13.30 28.51
CA SER A 53 4.68 -14.06 27.45
C SER A 53 5.88 -13.29 26.89
N LYS A 54 6.89 -14.01 26.37
CA LYS A 54 8.10 -13.40 25.77
C LYS A 54 7.77 -12.32 24.74
N ALA A 55 6.88 -12.62 23.80
CA ALA A 55 6.49 -11.69 22.75
C ALA A 55 5.81 -10.43 23.31
N LYS A 56 4.98 -10.59 24.34
CA LYS A 56 4.32 -9.46 25.02
C LYS A 56 5.31 -8.59 25.80
N LYS A 57 6.24 -9.23 26.52
CA LYS A 57 7.37 -8.56 27.20
C LYS A 57 8.25 -7.80 26.22
N LEU A 58 8.55 -8.40 25.06
CA LEU A 58 9.37 -7.77 24.02
C LEU A 58 8.70 -6.52 23.41
N ARG A 59 7.38 -6.56 23.17
CA ARG A 59 6.61 -5.38 22.73
C ARG A 59 6.62 -4.28 23.79
N ALA A 60 6.38 -4.64 25.05
CA ALA A 60 6.45 -3.69 26.15
C ALA A 60 7.85 -3.07 26.28
N PHE A 61 8.90 -3.84 26.05
CA PHE A 61 10.29 -3.36 26.00
C PHE A 61 10.50 -2.32 24.89
N TRP A 62 10.02 -2.58 23.66
CA TRP A 62 10.09 -1.61 22.55
C TRP A 62 9.37 -0.29 22.86
N ASP A 63 8.22 -0.38 23.53
CA ASP A 63 7.40 0.78 23.89
C ASP A 63 7.96 1.56 25.09
N THR A 64 8.75 0.91 25.94
CA THR A 64 9.22 1.54 27.18
C THR A 64 10.61 2.14 27.03
N GLU A 65 11.56 1.39 26.47
CA GLU A 65 12.96 1.79 26.38
C GLU A 65 13.23 2.83 25.30
N ASN A 66 14.41 3.47 25.31
CA ASN A 66 14.84 4.40 24.27
C ASN A 66 15.57 3.68 23.12
N ASP A 67 15.84 4.41 22.03
CA ASP A 67 16.47 3.88 20.82
C ASP A 67 17.80 3.19 21.06
N SER A 68 18.65 3.77 21.91
CA SER A 68 19.97 3.21 22.19
C SER A 68 19.86 1.83 22.84
N VAL A 69 18.96 1.67 23.81
CA VAL A 69 18.76 0.39 24.51
C VAL A 69 18.09 -0.63 23.59
N VAL A 70 17.04 -0.23 22.87
CA VAL A 70 16.32 -1.13 21.96
C VAL A 70 17.21 -1.57 20.80
N GLY A 71 17.94 -0.64 20.19
CA GLY A 71 18.88 -0.92 19.10
C GLY A 71 19.98 -1.90 19.52
N LYS A 72 20.61 -1.68 20.68
CA LYS A 72 21.64 -2.59 21.22
C LYS A 72 21.10 -4.01 21.39
N VAL A 73 19.95 -4.15 22.03
CA VAL A 73 19.34 -5.47 22.30
C VAL A 73 18.95 -6.17 21.00
N LEU A 74 18.28 -5.45 20.08
CA LEU A 74 17.88 -6.03 18.80
C LEU A 74 19.09 -6.44 17.96
N SER A 75 20.17 -5.66 17.93
CA SER A 75 21.41 -6.04 17.24
C SER A 75 21.92 -7.38 17.75
N ALA A 76 22.05 -7.52 19.07
CA ALA A 76 22.55 -8.74 19.68
C ALA A 76 21.64 -9.95 19.43
N MET A 77 20.31 -9.76 19.41
CA MET A 77 19.37 -10.83 19.07
C MET A 77 19.56 -11.31 17.61
N ILE A 78 19.76 -10.37 16.68
CA ILE A 78 19.98 -10.69 15.26
C ILE A 78 21.32 -11.39 15.09
N ASP A 79 22.39 -10.90 15.73
CA ASP A 79 23.72 -11.50 15.71
C ASP A 79 23.67 -12.96 16.21
N GLU A 80 23.03 -13.22 17.36
CA GLU A 80 22.91 -14.57 17.93
C GLU A 80 22.07 -15.50 17.03
N TYR A 81 21.04 -14.95 16.35
CA TYR A 81 20.21 -15.70 15.43
C TYR A 81 20.89 -16.05 14.11
N GLU A 82 21.67 -15.13 13.53
CA GLU A 82 22.47 -15.38 12.34
C GLU A 82 23.45 -16.53 12.60
N VAL A 83 24.16 -16.48 13.73
CA VAL A 83 25.08 -17.56 14.15
C VAL A 83 24.32 -18.89 14.35
N ASP A 84 23.16 -18.88 15.02
CA ASP A 84 22.34 -20.10 15.18
C ASP A 84 21.94 -20.68 13.81
N CYS A 85 21.58 -19.84 12.84
CA CYS A 85 21.19 -20.29 11.52
C CYS A 85 22.38 -20.84 10.72
N GLU A 86 23.56 -20.21 10.80
CA GLU A 86 24.79 -20.72 10.17
C GLU A 86 25.18 -22.08 10.72
N LEU A 87 25.22 -22.23 12.05
CA LEU A 87 25.59 -23.48 12.72
C LEU A 87 24.60 -24.60 12.44
N ASN A 88 23.30 -24.28 12.35
CA ASN A 88 22.23 -25.26 12.12
C ASN A 88 21.79 -25.37 10.65
N LYS A 89 22.48 -24.70 9.72
CA LYS A 89 22.15 -24.67 8.28
C LYS A 89 20.69 -24.26 7.98
N LYS A 90 20.13 -23.34 8.77
CA LYS A 90 18.78 -22.80 8.56
C LYS A 90 18.82 -21.70 7.50
N GLN A 91 17.84 -21.69 6.60
CA GLN A 91 17.72 -20.64 5.60
C GLN A 91 17.16 -19.36 6.24
N ILE A 92 17.88 -18.25 6.10
CA ILE A 92 17.42 -16.92 6.49
C ILE A 92 16.95 -16.16 5.23
N ASP A 93 15.81 -15.49 5.35
CA ASP A 93 15.38 -14.48 4.38
C ASP A 93 16.35 -13.28 4.43
N LYS A 94 17.26 -13.22 3.44
CA LYS A 94 18.29 -12.18 3.36
C LYS A 94 17.72 -10.78 3.16
N GLU A 95 16.58 -10.65 2.50
CA GLU A 95 15.93 -9.36 2.27
C GLU A 95 15.31 -8.84 3.56
N LEU A 96 14.60 -9.71 4.28
CA LEU A 96 14.04 -9.38 5.59
C LEU A 96 15.14 -9.04 6.60
N LEU A 97 16.23 -9.80 6.60
CA LEU A 97 17.39 -9.55 7.46
C LEU A 97 18.01 -8.18 7.19
N ALA A 98 18.23 -7.82 5.92
CA ALA A 98 18.77 -6.52 5.55
C ALA A 98 17.88 -5.36 6.03
N LYS A 99 16.55 -5.50 5.90
CA LYS A 99 15.58 -4.52 6.39
C LYS A 99 15.66 -4.34 7.91
N VAL A 100 15.68 -5.44 8.66
CA VAL A 100 15.75 -5.42 10.12
C VAL A 100 17.09 -4.84 10.62
N ARG A 101 18.21 -5.18 9.97
CA ARG A 101 19.51 -4.56 10.24
C ARG A 101 19.49 -3.05 9.99
N GLY A 102 18.81 -2.59 8.95
CA GLY A 102 18.60 -1.15 8.69
C GLY A 102 17.83 -0.44 9.82
N ILE A 103 16.79 -1.07 10.36
CA ILE A 103 16.03 -0.54 11.50
C ILE A 103 16.94 -0.40 12.73
N VAL A 104 17.71 -1.44 13.05
CA VAL A 104 18.62 -1.44 14.21
C VAL A 104 19.74 -0.42 14.07
N ALA A 105 20.30 -0.26 12.86
CA ALA A 105 21.32 0.75 12.58
C ALA A 105 20.80 2.17 12.86
N ARG A 106 19.55 2.46 12.45
CA ARG A 106 18.88 3.74 12.73
C ARG A 106 18.71 3.99 14.24
N LEU A 107 18.28 2.97 14.99
CA LEU A 107 18.14 3.08 16.46
C LEU A 107 19.48 3.30 17.18
N SER A 108 20.59 2.83 16.60
CA SER A 108 21.92 2.92 17.20
C SER A 108 22.66 4.23 16.89
N GLY A 109 22.03 5.17 16.19
CA GLY A 109 22.63 6.47 15.85
C GLY A 109 23.82 6.41 14.89
N LYS A 110 24.06 5.26 14.22
CA LYS A 110 25.09 5.18 13.17
C LYS A 110 24.62 5.97 11.95
N PRO A 111 25.37 6.98 11.48
CA PRO A 111 25.04 7.68 10.25
C PRO A 111 25.09 6.69 9.09
N GLN A 112 23.97 6.48 8.42
CA GLN A 112 23.98 5.87 7.09
C GLN A 112 24.69 6.87 6.17
N ALA A 113 25.79 6.46 5.53
CA ALA A 113 26.30 7.17 4.36
C ALA A 113 25.15 7.29 3.35
N ALA A 114 24.71 8.53 3.12
CA ALA A 114 23.63 8.96 2.24
C ALA A 114 22.82 7.82 1.58
N ALA A 115 21.93 7.21 2.36
CA ALA A 115 20.80 6.48 1.81
C ALA A 115 19.60 7.41 1.90
N THR A 116 19.11 7.78 0.73
CA THR A 116 17.98 8.65 0.43
C THR A 116 16.86 8.55 1.49
N PRO A 117 16.42 9.65 2.10
CA PRO A 117 15.35 9.63 3.08
C PRO A 117 14.01 9.44 2.37
N THR A 118 13.65 8.21 1.97
CA THR A 118 12.28 7.70 1.68
C THR A 118 12.33 6.37 0.91
N GLN A 119 12.51 5.23 1.57
CA GLN A 119 12.35 3.91 0.90
C GLN A 119 11.45 2.88 1.62
N THR A 120 11.19 2.94 2.93
CA THR A 120 10.34 1.91 3.58
C THR A 120 8.83 2.10 3.37
N ALA A 121 8.31 3.34 3.52
CA ALA A 121 6.95 3.66 3.12
C ALA A 121 6.80 3.66 1.59
N ASN A 122 7.85 4.07 0.87
CA ASN A 122 7.85 4.06 -0.58
C ASN A 122 7.78 2.64 -1.12
N ASP A 123 8.52 1.66 -0.60
CA ASP A 123 8.50 0.28 -1.12
C ASP A 123 7.22 -0.47 -0.77
N PHE A 124 6.65 -0.24 0.41
CA PHE A 124 5.34 -0.79 0.76
C PHE A 124 4.23 -0.17 -0.11
N LEU A 125 4.20 1.15 -0.24
CA LEU A 125 3.29 1.84 -1.16
C LEU A 125 3.57 1.44 -2.62
N ASN A 126 4.82 1.26 -3.04
CA ASN A 126 5.16 0.90 -4.40
C ASN A 126 4.68 -0.53 -4.73
N HIS A 127 4.70 -1.45 -3.77
CA HIS A 127 4.17 -2.81 -3.93
C HIS A 127 2.63 -2.86 -3.88
N GLU A 128 2.00 -2.10 -2.98
CA GLU A 128 0.54 -1.97 -2.90
C GLU A 128 -0.03 -1.23 -4.13
N PHE A 129 0.78 -0.37 -4.75
CA PHE A 129 0.45 0.48 -5.90
C PHE A 129 1.12 0.06 -7.20
N THR A 130 1.51 -1.22 -7.35
CA THR A 130 1.94 -1.76 -8.65
C THR A 130 0.75 -1.75 -9.60
N ILE A 131 0.87 -0.98 -10.67
CA ILE A 131 -0.15 -0.83 -11.73
C ILE A 131 0.20 -1.83 -12.84
N PRO A 132 -0.81 -2.35 -13.57
CA PRO A 132 -0.61 -3.08 -14.83
C PRO A 132 0.38 -2.38 -15.76
N ASN A 133 0.98 -3.13 -16.69
CA ASN A 133 1.89 -2.53 -17.66
C ASN A 133 1.14 -1.46 -18.48
N ILE A 134 1.43 -0.19 -18.20
CA ILE A 134 0.74 0.98 -18.78
C ILE A 134 0.86 0.98 -20.31
N GLN A 135 1.92 0.37 -20.85
CA GLN A 135 2.15 0.23 -22.28
C GLN A 135 1.12 -0.67 -22.99
N LYS A 136 0.37 -1.50 -22.24
CA LYS A 136 -0.72 -2.32 -22.78
C LYS A 136 -2.08 -1.63 -22.77
N LEU A 137 -2.19 -0.45 -22.14
CA LEU A 137 -3.46 0.26 -22.07
C LEU A 137 -3.88 0.71 -23.47
N PRO A 138 -5.18 0.66 -23.79
CA PRO A 138 -5.72 1.05 -25.09
C PRO A 138 -5.86 2.58 -25.15
N VAL A 139 -4.77 3.32 -24.94
CA VAL A 139 -4.74 4.79 -24.99
C VAL A 139 -3.81 5.26 -26.12
N GLU A 140 -3.96 6.52 -26.53
CA GLU A 140 -3.03 7.13 -27.47
C GLU A 140 -1.61 7.18 -26.87
N PRO A 141 -0.54 6.97 -27.67
CA PRO A 141 0.83 7.01 -27.18
C PRO A 141 1.20 8.30 -26.45
N LEU A 142 0.64 9.43 -26.87
CA LEU A 142 0.86 10.73 -26.24
C LEU A 142 0.21 10.85 -24.85
N ALA A 143 -0.83 10.06 -24.55
CA ALA A 143 -1.49 10.05 -23.25
C ALA A 143 -0.73 9.23 -22.21
N ILE A 144 0.11 8.26 -22.63
CA ILE A 144 0.89 7.39 -21.74
C ILE A 144 1.74 8.18 -20.74
N PRO A 145 2.63 9.12 -21.15
CA PRO A 145 3.45 9.86 -20.20
C PRO A 145 2.63 10.73 -19.24
N ILE A 146 1.45 11.21 -19.68
CA ILE A 146 0.53 11.99 -18.84
C ILE A 146 -0.09 11.09 -17.76
N ILE A 147 -0.52 9.88 -18.14
CA ILE A 147 -1.05 8.88 -17.22
C ILE A 147 0.03 8.46 -16.22
N GLU A 148 1.25 8.16 -16.68
CA GLU A 148 2.38 7.82 -15.82
C GLU A 148 2.70 8.93 -14.82
N SER A 149 2.70 10.19 -15.27
CA SER A 149 2.89 11.36 -14.42
C SER A 149 1.80 11.49 -13.37
N ARG A 150 0.51 11.36 -13.72
CA ARG A 150 -0.61 11.39 -12.76
C ARG A 150 -0.53 10.27 -11.73
N LEU A 151 -0.12 9.07 -12.14
CA LEU A 151 0.06 7.94 -11.23
C LEU A 151 1.25 8.14 -10.29
N ALA A 152 2.33 8.77 -10.77
CA ALA A 152 3.45 9.18 -9.94
C ALA A 152 3.03 10.26 -8.93
N GLU A 153 2.27 11.26 -9.37
CA GLU A 153 1.72 12.32 -8.52
C GLU A 153 0.78 11.73 -7.45
N ALA A 154 -0.07 10.76 -7.80
CA ALA A 154 -0.97 10.10 -6.85
C ALA A 154 -0.19 9.40 -5.73
N ARG A 155 0.96 8.77 -6.05
CA ARG A 155 1.85 8.17 -5.04
C ARG A 155 2.46 9.21 -4.11
N ILE A 156 2.86 10.37 -4.65
CA ILE A 156 3.40 11.49 -3.85
C ILE A 156 2.31 12.06 -2.94
N ALA A 157 1.12 12.34 -3.50
CA ALA A 157 -0.02 12.87 -2.78
C ALA A 157 -0.44 11.97 -1.62
N LEU A 158 -0.42 10.65 -1.82
CA LEU A 158 -0.76 9.70 -0.75
C LEU A 158 0.23 9.79 0.43
N ARG A 159 1.54 9.88 0.15
CA ARG A 159 2.58 10.05 1.18
C ARG A 159 2.43 11.37 1.93
N ALA A 160 1.99 12.41 1.22
CA ALA A 160 1.68 13.71 1.79
C ALA A 160 0.32 13.77 2.51
N LYS A 161 -0.41 12.64 2.62
CA LYS A 161 -1.77 12.55 3.18
C LYS A 161 -2.80 13.44 2.46
N ALA A 162 -2.55 13.77 1.19
CA ALA A 162 -3.47 14.50 0.34
C ALA A 162 -4.49 13.54 -0.31
N HIS A 163 -5.33 12.91 0.53
CA HIS A 163 -6.20 11.79 0.14
C HIS A 163 -7.18 12.14 -0.98
N LEU A 164 -7.76 13.33 -0.91
CA LEU A 164 -8.68 13.82 -1.92
C LEU A 164 -8.00 13.99 -3.30
N SER A 165 -6.74 14.47 -3.33
CA SER A 165 -5.95 14.54 -4.56
C SER A 165 -5.68 13.17 -5.17
N VAL A 166 -5.40 12.16 -4.34
CA VAL A 166 -5.22 10.77 -4.82
C VAL A 166 -6.48 10.29 -5.54
N ILE A 167 -7.66 10.51 -4.94
CA ILE A 167 -8.94 10.10 -5.50
C ILE A 167 -9.20 10.80 -6.85
N PHE A 168 -8.90 12.10 -6.94
CA PHE A 168 -9.07 12.85 -8.19
C PHE A 168 -8.16 12.35 -9.29
N LEU A 169 -6.90 12.08 -8.97
CA LEU A 169 -5.94 11.51 -9.89
C LEU A 169 -6.38 10.11 -10.33
N CYS A 170 -6.85 9.27 -9.41
CA CYS A 170 -7.39 7.95 -9.77
C CYS A 170 -8.59 8.03 -10.72
N GLY A 171 -9.57 8.87 -10.41
CA GLY A 171 -10.74 9.05 -11.28
C GLY A 171 -10.37 9.60 -12.66
N SER A 172 -9.40 10.51 -12.72
CA SER A 172 -8.92 11.06 -14.00
C SER A 172 -8.22 10.03 -14.89
N VAL A 173 -7.42 9.13 -14.30
CA VAL A 173 -6.74 8.06 -15.05
C VAL A 173 -7.76 7.04 -15.53
N LEU A 174 -8.75 6.68 -14.70
CA LEU A 174 -9.83 5.80 -15.12
C LEU A 174 -10.59 6.36 -16.33
N GLU A 175 -10.96 7.64 -16.28
CA GLU A 175 -11.64 8.32 -17.38
C GLU A 175 -10.81 8.32 -18.67
N ALA A 176 -9.53 8.68 -18.58
CA ALA A 176 -8.63 8.70 -19.73
C ALA A 176 -8.49 7.31 -20.38
N VAL A 177 -8.39 6.25 -19.57
CA VAL A 177 -8.20 4.89 -20.08
C VAL A 177 -9.48 4.33 -20.71
N LEU A 178 -10.64 4.60 -20.12
CA LEU A 178 -11.93 4.20 -20.72
C LEU A 178 -12.25 4.99 -21.99
N LEU A 179 -11.92 6.28 -22.03
CA LEU A 179 -12.01 7.09 -23.25
C LEU A 179 -11.10 6.51 -24.34
N GLY A 180 -9.85 6.20 -24.01
CA GLY A 180 -8.93 5.55 -24.96
C GLY A 180 -9.48 4.22 -25.50
N ALA A 181 -10.02 3.38 -24.60
CA ALA A 181 -10.65 2.12 -25.01
C ALA A 181 -11.80 2.35 -25.99
N ALA A 182 -12.63 3.38 -25.73
CA ALA A 182 -13.72 3.77 -26.61
C ALA A 182 -13.22 4.31 -27.96
N GLN A 183 -12.15 5.10 -27.98
CA GLN A 183 -11.53 5.62 -29.21
C GLN A 183 -10.90 4.50 -30.05
N LYS A 184 -10.34 3.47 -29.41
CA LYS A 184 -9.74 2.30 -30.09
C LYS A 184 -10.80 1.34 -30.65
N ALA A 185 -11.96 1.25 -30.00
CA ALA A 185 -13.06 0.37 -30.40
C ALA A 185 -14.43 1.11 -30.49
N PRO A 186 -14.55 2.17 -31.31
CA PRO A 186 -15.71 3.06 -31.28
C PRO A 186 -17.00 2.37 -31.72
N ALA A 187 -16.90 1.40 -32.64
CA ALA A 187 -18.05 0.63 -33.08
C ALA A 187 -18.65 -0.26 -31.97
N GLN A 188 -17.82 -0.80 -31.07
CA GLN A 188 -18.30 -1.59 -29.93
C GLN A 188 -19.00 -0.69 -28.93
N PHE A 189 -18.36 0.43 -28.56
CA PHE A 189 -18.92 1.40 -27.62
C PHE A 189 -20.19 2.05 -28.13
N ASN A 190 -20.29 2.40 -29.42
CA ASN A 190 -21.46 3.09 -29.96
C ASN A 190 -22.66 2.17 -30.21
N ARG A 191 -22.46 0.85 -30.27
CA ARG A 191 -23.57 -0.12 -30.46
C ARG A 191 -24.17 -0.60 -29.15
N ALA A 192 -23.51 -0.34 -28.02
CA ALA A 192 -24.04 -0.71 -26.72
C ALA A 192 -25.38 -0.01 -26.45
N THR A 193 -26.22 -0.65 -25.67
CA THR A 193 -27.54 -0.16 -25.29
C THR A 193 -27.40 1.00 -24.29
N ALA A 194 -26.40 0.93 -23.42
CA ALA A 194 -26.05 1.96 -22.44
C ALA A 194 -25.36 3.20 -23.05
N SER A 195 -25.08 3.22 -24.35
CA SER A 195 -24.45 4.36 -25.00
C SER A 195 -25.34 5.60 -24.89
N PRO A 196 -24.81 6.75 -24.46
CA PRO A 196 -25.61 7.95 -24.31
C PRO A 196 -26.08 8.46 -25.67
N LYS A 197 -27.38 8.77 -25.76
CA LYS A 197 -28.02 9.25 -26.97
C LYS A 197 -28.39 10.73 -26.87
N ALA A 198 -28.33 11.43 -28.00
CA ALA A 198 -28.89 12.76 -28.17
C ALA A 198 -30.42 12.68 -28.35
N LYS A 199 -31.07 13.85 -28.41
CA LYS A 199 -32.54 13.95 -28.50
C LYS A 199 -33.12 13.30 -29.76
N ASP A 200 -32.33 13.25 -30.83
CA ASP A 200 -32.66 12.62 -32.11
C ASP A 200 -32.42 11.10 -32.14
N GLY A 201 -31.96 10.51 -31.02
CA GLY A 201 -31.65 9.09 -30.90
C GLY A 201 -30.26 8.70 -31.40
N SER A 202 -29.48 9.63 -31.96
CA SER A 202 -28.09 9.39 -32.34
C SER A 202 -27.20 9.23 -31.11
N VAL A 203 -26.14 8.43 -31.21
CA VAL A 203 -25.17 8.27 -30.12
C VAL A 203 -24.31 9.53 -30.03
N LYS A 204 -24.14 10.05 -28.81
CA LYS A 204 -23.35 11.26 -28.59
C LYS A 204 -21.89 11.06 -28.99
N PRO A 205 -21.19 12.11 -29.46
CA PRO A 205 -19.74 12.08 -29.63
C PRO A 205 -19.02 11.68 -28.32
N LEU A 206 -17.95 10.88 -28.41
CA LEU A 206 -17.24 10.36 -27.23
C LEU A 206 -16.76 11.44 -26.25
N HIS A 207 -16.43 12.63 -26.73
CA HIS A 207 -15.99 13.75 -25.87
C HIS A 207 -17.11 14.33 -24.99
N GLU A 208 -18.38 14.03 -25.28
CA GLU A 208 -19.53 14.41 -24.47
C GLU A 208 -19.92 13.35 -23.43
N TRP A 209 -19.23 12.21 -23.41
CA TRP A 209 -19.53 11.14 -22.48
C TRP A 209 -18.92 11.44 -21.12
N SER A 210 -19.71 11.17 -20.07
CA SER A 210 -19.24 11.20 -18.68
C SER A 210 -18.54 9.89 -18.30
N LEU A 211 -17.69 9.94 -17.27
CA LEU A 211 -17.09 8.74 -16.68
C LEU A 211 -18.13 7.65 -16.32
N ALA A 212 -19.29 8.05 -15.80
CA ALA A 212 -20.36 7.09 -15.48
C ALA A 212 -20.83 6.32 -16.71
N GLN A 213 -21.04 7.01 -17.85
CA GLN A 213 -21.44 6.39 -19.11
C GLN A 213 -20.34 5.49 -19.67
N PHE A 214 -19.08 5.90 -19.57
CA PHE A 214 -17.96 5.03 -19.95
C PHE A 214 -17.92 3.75 -19.12
N ILE A 215 -18.09 3.84 -17.81
CA ILE A 215 -18.12 2.68 -16.91
C ILE A 215 -19.28 1.73 -17.27
N ASP A 216 -20.46 2.29 -17.52
CA ASP A 216 -21.65 1.50 -17.84
C ASP A 216 -21.51 0.75 -19.16
N VAL A 217 -21.08 1.44 -20.21
CA VAL A 217 -20.87 0.85 -21.54
C VAL A 217 -19.72 -0.16 -21.52
N ALA A 218 -18.59 0.17 -20.88
CA ALA A 218 -17.46 -0.75 -20.77
C ALA A 218 -17.85 -2.06 -20.07
N CYS A 219 -18.77 -2.02 -19.10
CA CYS A 219 -19.28 -3.24 -18.49
C CYS A 219 -20.22 -4.02 -19.42
N GLU A 220 -21.09 -3.34 -20.18
CA GLU A 220 -22.02 -3.99 -21.11
C GLU A 220 -21.28 -4.77 -22.21
N ILE A 221 -20.18 -4.22 -22.72
CA ILE A 221 -19.36 -4.87 -23.75
C ILE A 221 -18.34 -5.88 -23.19
N ASP A 222 -18.48 -6.26 -21.91
CA ASP A 222 -17.60 -7.18 -21.17
C ASP A 222 -16.12 -6.74 -21.06
N LEU A 223 -15.83 -5.44 -21.26
CA LEU A 223 -14.51 -4.88 -21.00
C LEU A 223 -14.25 -4.74 -19.48
N LEU A 224 -15.29 -4.41 -18.71
CA LEU A 224 -15.27 -4.41 -17.25
C LEU A 224 -16.23 -5.48 -16.70
N LYS A 225 -15.79 -6.21 -15.67
CA LYS A 225 -16.67 -7.14 -14.94
C LYS A 225 -17.61 -6.38 -13.99
N PRO A 226 -18.75 -6.96 -13.57
CA PRO A 226 -19.76 -6.28 -12.75
C PRO A 226 -19.25 -5.73 -11.41
N ASP A 227 -18.29 -6.42 -10.78
CA ASP A 227 -17.62 -5.94 -9.57
C ASP A 227 -16.82 -4.67 -9.85
N VAL A 228 -16.02 -4.66 -10.93
CA VAL A 228 -15.23 -3.50 -11.35
C VAL A 228 -16.14 -2.33 -11.70
N LYS A 229 -17.26 -2.56 -12.39
CA LYS A 229 -18.29 -1.54 -12.64
C LYS A 229 -18.76 -0.89 -11.34
N LYS A 230 -19.22 -1.72 -10.38
CA LYS A 230 -19.79 -1.23 -9.12
C LYS A 230 -18.79 -0.37 -8.35
N PHE A 231 -17.55 -0.84 -8.24
CA PHE A 231 -16.53 -0.09 -7.51
C PHE A 231 -16.02 1.13 -8.29
N SER A 232 -15.98 1.09 -9.62
CA SER A 232 -15.63 2.22 -10.47
C SER A 232 -16.62 3.38 -10.35
N HIS A 233 -17.92 3.07 -10.23
CA HIS A 233 -18.93 4.09 -9.90
C HIS A 233 -18.67 4.71 -8.53
N GLY A 234 -18.29 3.91 -7.52
CA GLY A 234 -17.86 4.42 -6.22
C GLY A 234 -16.66 5.37 -6.30
N LEU A 235 -15.61 4.99 -7.05
CA LEU A 235 -14.46 5.87 -7.32
C LEU A 235 -14.90 7.19 -7.99
N ARG A 236 -15.78 7.10 -8.99
CA ARG A 236 -16.33 8.26 -9.70
C ARG A 236 -17.10 9.18 -8.75
N ASP A 237 -17.88 8.61 -7.84
CA ASP A 237 -18.66 9.39 -6.87
C ASP A 237 -17.76 10.11 -5.87
N PHE A 238 -16.72 9.46 -5.34
CA PHE A 238 -15.73 10.12 -4.49
C PHE A 238 -14.94 11.19 -5.25
N ARG A 239 -14.63 10.96 -6.53
CA ARG A 239 -13.98 11.97 -7.38
C ARG A 239 -14.84 13.22 -7.56
N ASN A 240 -16.17 13.09 -7.51
CA ASN A 240 -17.07 14.25 -7.62
C ASN A 240 -17.02 15.18 -6.41
N TYR A 241 -16.34 14.81 -5.32
CA TYR A 241 -16.03 15.72 -4.22
C TYR A 241 -15.01 16.79 -4.59
N ILE A 242 -14.54 16.80 -5.85
CA ILE A 242 -13.90 17.99 -6.44
C ILE A 242 -14.82 19.22 -6.40
N HIS A 243 -16.14 18.99 -6.33
CA HIS A 243 -17.13 20.02 -6.07
C HIS A 243 -17.39 20.08 -4.54
N PRO A 244 -16.98 21.16 -3.83
CA PRO A 244 -17.10 21.22 -2.38
C PRO A 244 -18.53 21.07 -1.87
N TYR A 245 -19.52 21.59 -2.59
CA TYR A 245 -20.93 21.42 -2.22
C TYR A 245 -21.42 19.97 -2.33
N ALA A 246 -20.89 19.19 -3.27
CA ALA A 246 -21.22 17.76 -3.36
C ALA A 246 -20.66 16.99 -2.16
N GLN A 247 -19.43 17.33 -1.71
CA GLN A 247 -18.85 16.77 -0.50
C GLN A 247 -19.60 17.21 0.76
N MET A 248 -19.98 18.49 0.85
CA MET A 248 -20.77 19.01 1.97
C MET A 248 -22.10 18.29 2.10
N GLN A 249 -22.81 18.05 0.98
CA GLN A 249 -24.08 17.34 0.97
C GLN A 249 -23.94 15.86 1.36
N SER A 250 -22.82 15.21 1.06
CA SER A 250 -22.60 13.82 1.46
C SER A 250 -22.27 13.67 2.95
N GLY A 251 -21.75 14.72 3.59
CA GLY A 251 -21.27 14.68 4.98
C GLY A 251 -20.04 13.79 5.17
N PHE A 252 -19.41 13.35 4.07
CA PHE A 252 -18.30 12.41 4.10
C PHE A 252 -16.98 13.08 3.72
N THR A 253 -15.94 12.81 4.51
CA THR A 253 -14.57 13.30 4.25
C THR A 253 -13.68 12.11 3.93
N PRO A 254 -13.18 11.99 2.69
CA PRO A 254 -12.26 10.92 2.34
C PRO A 254 -10.98 10.94 3.17
N ASP A 255 -10.58 9.77 3.61
CA ASP A 255 -9.40 9.51 4.40
C ASP A 255 -8.39 8.62 3.66
N GLU A 256 -7.33 8.20 4.35
CA GLU A 256 -6.31 7.32 3.78
C GLU A 256 -6.88 5.99 3.28
N HIS A 257 -7.85 5.41 4.01
CA HIS A 257 -8.49 4.16 3.63
C HIS A 257 -9.31 4.32 2.35
N THR A 258 -10.05 5.42 2.23
CA THR A 258 -10.83 5.75 1.05
C THR A 258 -9.93 5.90 -0.18
N ALA A 259 -8.81 6.62 -0.04
CA ALA A 259 -7.84 6.81 -1.11
C ALA A 259 -7.20 5.47 -1.56
N LYS A 260 -6.82 4.60 -0.62
CA LYS A 260 -6.29 3.27 -0.91
C LYS A 260 -7.31 2.38 -1.62
N LEU A 261 -8.57 2.39 -1.19
CA LEU A 261 -9.64 1.65 -1.85
C LEU A 261 -9.82 2.14 -3.29
N CYS A 262 -9.93 3.44 -3.49
CA CYS A 262 -10.04 4.09 -4.80
C CYS A 262 -8.89 3.69 -5.74
N PHE A 263 -7.68 3.57 -5.20
CA PHE A 263 -6.55 3.09 -5.98
C PHE A 263 -6.66 1.62 -6.37
N GLN A 264 -7.10 0.73 -5.47
CA GLN A 264 -7.32 -0.69 -5.81
C GLN A 264 -8.39 -0.86 -6.89
N VAL A 265 -9.44 -0.03 -6.86
CA VAL A 265 -10.45 0.03 -7.92
C VAL A 265 -9.82 0.40 -9.26
N LEU A 266 -9.01 1.46 -9.28
CA LEU A 266 -8.30 1.86 -10.49
C LEU A 266 -7.43 0.71 -11.01
N LYS A 267 -6.62 0.09 -10.15
CA LYS A 267 -5.76 -1.03 -10.51
C LYS A 267 -6.54 -2.18 -11.16
N ALA A 268 -7.69 -2.56 -10.58
CA ALA A 268 -8.54 -3.60 -11.13
C ALA A 268 -9.12 -3.22 -12.50
N ALA A 269 -9.56 -1.97 -12.67
CA ALA A 269 -10.07 -1.48 -13.95
C ALA A 269 -8.99 -1.45 -15.03
N LEU A 270 -7.79 -0.97 -14.71
CA LEU A 270 -6.65 -0.98 -15.63
C LEU A 270 -6.27 -2.41 -16.06
N ALA A 271 -6.32 -3.38 -15.14
CA ALA A 271 -6.01 -4.77 -15.45
C ALA A 271 -7.07 -5.39 -16.39
N SER A 272 -8.35 -5.09 -16.16
CA SER A 272 -9.45 -5.48 -17.06
C SER A 272 -9.25 -4.89 -18.46
N VAL A 273 -8.99 -3.60 -18.55
CA VAL A 273 -8.85 -2.90 -19.83
C VAL A 273 -7.56 -3.32 -20.58
N ALA A 274 -6.50 -3.71 -19.86
CA ALA A 274 -5.29 -4.28 -20.44
C ALA A 274 -5.42 -5.76 -20.86
N GLY A 275 -6.57 -6.41 -20.61
CA GLY A 275 -6.80 -7.82 -20.92
C GLY A 275 -6.08 -8.80 -19.97
N GLU A 276 -5.63 -8.34 -18.81
CA GLU A 276 -4.94 -9.14 -17.80
C GLU A 276 -5.92 -9.89 -16.88
N ARG A 277 -7.19 -9.44 -16.85
CA ARG A 277 -8.28 -10.06 -16.10
C ARG A 277 -9.31 -10.63 -17.08
N LYS A 278 -9.34 -11.96 -17.21
CA LYS A 278 -10.32 -12.69 -18.04
C LYS A 278 -11.57 -13.03 -17.23
#